data_AF-A0A7V9SDE1-F1
#
_entry.id   AF-A0A7V9SDE1-F1
#
_cell.length_a   1.000
_cell.length_b   1.000
_cell.length_c   1.000
_cell.angle_alpha   90.00
_cell.angle_beta   90.00
_cell.angle_gamma   90.00
#
_symmetry.space_group_name_H-M   'P 1'
#
loop_
_entity.id
_entity.type
_entity.pdbx_description
1 polymer ?
#
loop_
_entity_poly.entity_id
_entity_poly.type
_entity_poly.pdbx_seq_one_letter_code
_entity_poly.pdbx_strand_id
1 'polypeptide(L)' 'MAEWRENDAQWHEERMLHCTTCGRMIAKRYLAESSDLGTRIYCTESCLDLYHDYWLVERGPDYRPPPNIGETYADLMVK' A
#
# COMPACT_ATOMS: atom_id res chain seq x y z
N MET A 1 -0.59 -12.83 -0.26
CA MET A 1 0.29 -13.36 0.81
C MET A 1 1.50 -12.46 0.88
N ALA A 2 1.93 -12.09 2.09
CA ALA A 2 3.09 -11.24 2.31
C ALA A 2 4.30 -12.07 2.74
N GLU A 3 5.49 -11.75 2.21
CA GLU A 3 6.74 -12.44 2.56
C GLU A 3 7.92 -11.46 2.71
N TRP A 4 8.83 -11.80 3.61
CA TRP A 4 10.05 -11.01 3.82
C TRP A 4 11.06 -11.29 2.70
N ARG A 5 11.55 -10.24 2.07
CA ARG A 5 12.57 -10.27 1.01
C ARG A 5 13.73 -9.32 1.35
N GLU A 6 14.85 -9.49 0.67
CA GLU A 6 15.99 -8.57 0.74
C GLU A 6 16.19 -7.86 -0.60
N ASN A 7 16.62 -6.60 -0.53
CA ASN A 7 17.08 -5.82 -1.66
C ASN A 7 18.52 -6.22 -1.94
N ASP A 8 18.74 -6.79 -3.12
CA ASP A 8 20.04 -7.23 -3.63
C ASP A 8 20.74 -6.16 -4.46
N ALA A 9 20.12 -4.99 -4.63
CA ALA A 9 20.68 -3.88 -5.38
C ALA A 9 22.04 -3.44 -4.82
N GLN A 10 23.02 -3.32 -5.71
CA GLN A 10 24.30 -2.73 -5.35
C GLN A 10 24.18 -1.21 -5.15
N TRP A 11 25.11 -0.63 -4.38
CA TRP A 11 25.08 0.79 -4.01
C TRP A 11 25.01 1.76 -5.20
N HIS A 12 25.50 1.34 -6.38
CA HIS A 12 25.54 2.13 -7.61
C HIS A 12 24.30 1.96 -8.50
N GLU A 13 23.39 1.05 -8.16
CA GLU A 13 22.20 0.76 -8.98
C GLU A 13 21.04 1.74 -8.71
N GLU A 14 21.16 2.59 -7.68
CA GLU A 14 20.16 3.60 -7.28
C GLU A 14 18.72 3.04 -7.09
N ARG A 15 18.56 1.71 -6.92
CA ARG A 15 17.27 1.05 -6.70
C ARG A 15 16.81 1.23 -5.26
N MET A 16 16.37 2.44 -4.94
CA MET A 16 15.81 2.81 -3.65
C MET A 16 14.37 2.31 -3.52
N LEU A 17 14.14 1.44 -2.53
CA LEU A 17 12.81 0.96 -2.18
C LEU A 17 12.16 1.90 -1.17
N HIS A 18 10.86 2.14 -1.30
CA HIS A 18 10.09 3.00 -0.40
C HIS A 18 8.86 2.24 0.12
N CYS A 19 8.60 2.35 1.42
CA CYS A 19 7.42 1.77 2.03
C CYS A 19 6.15 2.39 1.42
N THR A 20 5.21 1.54 0.99
CA THR A 20 3.92 1.98 0.42
C THR A 20 3.07 2.76 1.42
N THR A 21 3.15 2.43 2.72
CA THR A 21 2.31 3.04 3.75
C THR A 21 2.87 4.37 4.25
N CYS A 22 4.14 4.39 4.64
CA CYS A 22 4.75 5.55 5.33
C CYS A 22 5.76 6.33 4.48
N GLY A 23 6.06 5.89 3.26
CA GLY A 23 7.01 6.54 2.35
C GLY A 23 8.49 6.43 2.75
N ARG A 24 8.81 5.78 3.87
CA ARG A 24 10.20 5.62 4.35
C ARG A 24 11.03 4.81 3.36
N MET A 25 12.25 5.26 3.08
CA MET A 25 13.25 4.51 2.33
C MET A 25 13.64 3.21 3.07
N ILE A 26 13.72 2.10 2.34
CA ILE A 26 14.08 0.78 2.85
C ILE A 26 15.43 0.37 2.26
N ALA A 27 16.42 0.21 3.13
CA ALA A 27 17.80 -0.05 2.70
C ALA A 27 18.04 -1.50 2.26
N LYS A 28 17.40 -2.48 2.91
CA LYS A 28 17.70 -3.89 2.66
C LYS A 28 16.48 -4.80 2.79
N ARG A 29 16.00 -5.07 4.00
CA ARG A 29 14.94 -6.05 4.23
C ARG A 29 13.56 -5.39 4.18
N TYR A 30 12.63 -5.95 3.41
CA TYR A 30 11.28 -5.43 3.21
C TYR A 30 10.25 -6.56 3.18
N LEU A 31 9.02 -6.25 3.54
CA LEU A 31 7.89 -7.17 3.43
C LEU A 31 7.18 -6.89 2.10
N ALA A 32 7.06 -7.90 1.24
CA ALA A 32 6.43 -7.77 -0.09
C ALA A 32 5.09 -8.50 -0.12
N GLU A 33 4.05 -7.84 -0.60
CA GLU A 33 2.74 -8.43 -0.81
C GLU A 33 2.33 -8.27 -2.27
N SER A 34 2.08 -9.40 -2.94
CA SER A 34 1.54 -9.41 -4.30
C SER A 34 0.01 -9.54 -4.29
N SER A 35 -0.62 -8.74 -5.13
CA SER A 35 -2.06 -8.68 -5.37
C SER A 35 -2.34 -8.48 -6.86
N ASP A 36 -3.61 -8.53 -7.28
CA ASP A 36 -4.02 -8.22 -8.66
C ASP A 36 -3.66 -6.78 -9.08
N LEU A 37 -3.48 -5.89 -8.10
CA LEU A 37 -3.08 -4.50 -8.29
C LEU A 37 -1.55 -4.31 -8.29
N GLY A 38 -0.79 -5.41 -8.33
CA GLY A 38 0.67 -5.41 -8.32
C GLY A 38 1.27 -5.72 -6.96
N THR A 39 2.59 -5.54 -6.88
CA THR A 39 3.39 -5.79 -5.66
C THR A 39 3.57 -4.50 -4.88
N ARG A 40 3.19 -4.53 -3.60
CA ARG A 40 3.45 -3.48 -2.63
C ARG A 40 4.53 -3.92 -1.66
N ILE A 41 5.26 -2.94 -1.11
CA ILE A 41 6.37 -3.22 -0.20
C ILE A 41 6.23 -2.38 1.08
N TYR A 42 6.56 -2.99 2.21
CA TYR A 42 6.37 -2.41 3.53
C TYR A 42 7.64 -2.55 4.35
N CYS A 43 7.94 -1.55 5.18
CA CYS A 43 9.12 -1.59 6.06
C CYS A 43 8.91 -2.45 7.31
N THR A 44 7.66 -2.68 7.72
CA THR A 44 7.27 -3.44 8.92
C THR A 44 5.93 -4.15 8.67
N GLU A 45 5.64 -5.19 9.45
CA GLU A 45 4.31 -5.81 9.50
C GLU A 45 3.25 -4.80 9.92
N SER A 46 3.54 -3.92 10.88
CA SER A 46 2.61 -2.86 11.27
C SER A 46 2.24 -1.89 10.13
N CYS A 47 3.15 -1.67 9.16
CA CYS A 47 2.83 -0.85 7.99
C CYS A 47 1.91 -1.60 7.01
N LEU A 48 2.04 -2.93 6.91
CA LEU A 48 1.12 -3.77 6.14
C LEU A 48 -0.27 -3.74 6.80
N ASP A 49 -0.34 -3.97 8.11
CA ASP A 49 -1.61 -3.96 8.86
C ASP A 49 -2.31 -2.60 8.73
N LEU A 50 -1.57 -1.51 8.97
CA LEU A 50 -2.11 -0.15 8.83
C LEU A 50 -2.59 0.14 7.39
N TYR A 51 -1.91 -0.39 6.39
CA TYR A 51 -2.34 -0.25 5.01
C TYR A 51 -3.67 -0.94 4.77
N HIS A 52 -3.85 -2.18 5.25
CA HIS A 52 -5.12 -2.90 5.12
C HIS A 52 -6.27 -2.27 5.90
N ASP A 53 -5.99 -1.75 7.10
CA ASP A 53 -7.02 -1.19 7.98
C ASP A 53 -7.60 0.13 7.45
N TYR A 54 -6.77 0.97 6.82
CA TYR A 54 -7.16 2.34 6.45
C TYR A 54 -7.18 2.60 4.95
N TRP A 55 -6.46 1.81 4.16
CA TRP A 55 -6.47 1.96 2.72
C TRP A 55 -7.55 1.07 2.10
N LEU A 56 -8.33 1.65 1.19
CA LEU A 56 -9.33 0.91 0.43
C LEU A 56 -8.64 0.20 -0.73
N VAL A 57 -7.87 -0.85 -0.42
CA VAL A 57 -7.01 -1.58 -1.37
C VAL A 57 -7.81 -2.08 -2.59
N GLU A 58 -9.05 -2.51 -2.37
CA GLU A 58 -10.02 -2.93 -3.40
C GLU A 58 -10.32 -1.90 -4.49
N ARG A 59 -10.06 -0.61 -4.22
CA ARG A 59 -10.32 0.47 -5.17
C ARG A 59 -9.15 0.59 -6.16
N GLY A 60 -7.92 0.32 -5.77
CA GLY A 60 -6.79 0.42 -6.69
C GLY A 60 -6.61 1.83 -7.31
N PRO A 61 -5.65 2.00 -8.24
CA PRO A 61 -5.27 3.31 -8.77
C PRO A 61 -6.31 3.90 -9.73
N ASP A 62 -7.07 3.05 -10.42
CA ASP A 62 -8.02 3.46 -11.45
C ASP A 62 -9.46 3.61 -10.93
N TYR A 63 -9.68 3.43 -9.63
CA TYR A 63 -11.02 3.61 -9.08
C TYR A 63 -11.55 5.00 -9.35
N ARG A 64 -12.76 5.00 -9.89
CA ARG A 64 -13.61 6.16 -10.01
C ARG A 64 -14.78 5.93 -9.08
N PRO A 65 -14.97 6.78 -8.05
CA PRO A 65 -16.15 6.66 -7.23
C PRO A 65 -17.40 6.82 -8.09
N PRO A 66 -18.49 6.14 -7.76
CA PRO A 66 -19.78 6.37 -8.41
C PRO A 66 -20.18 7.86 -8.33
N PRO A 67 -20.89 8.39 -9.34
CA PRO A 67 -21.28 9.80 -9.37
C PRO A 67 -22.07 10.26 -8.14
N ASN A 68 -22.83 9.34 -7.53
CA ASN A 68 -23.70 9.59 -6.38
C ASN A 68 -23.00 9.36 -5.02
N ILE A 69 -21.68 9.17 -4.98
CA ILE A 69 -21.00 8.80 -3.72
C ILE A 69 -21.19 9.84 -2.61
N GLY A 70 -21.35 11.13 -2.96
CA GLY A 70 -21.60 12.21 -2.00
C GLY A 70 -22.95 12.06 -1.29
N GLU A 71 -23.99 11.66 -2.01
CA GLU A 71 -25.33 11.39 -1.46
C GLU A 71 -25.27 10.16 -0.54
N THR A 72 -24.63 9.07 -1.01
CA THR A 72 -24.43 7.86 -0.21
C THR A 72 -23.69 8.13 1.09
N TYR A 73 -22.63 8.95 1.08
CA TYR A 73 -21.92 9.32 2.29
C TYR A 73 -22.77 10.17 3.24
N ALA A 74 -23.55 11.13 2.70
CA ALA A 74 -24.45 11.94 3.51
C ALA A 74 -25.49 11.07 4.24
N ASP A 75 -26.11 10.12 3.54
CA ASP A 75 -27.09 9.20 4.12
C ASP A 75 -26.49 8.30 5.21
N LEU A 76 -25.22 7.88 5.05
CA LEU A 76 -24.52 7.02 6.03
C LEU A 76 -24.02 7.80 7.26
N MET A 77 -23.72 9.10 7.13
CA MET A 77 -23.22 9.95 8.21
C MET A 77 -24.33 10.57 9.06
N VAL A 78 -25.57 10.57 8.57
CA VAL A 78 -26.74 10.99 9.35
C VAL A 78 -27.13 9.84 10.28
N LYS A 79 -26.50 9.81 11.46
CA LYS A 79 -26.97 9.11 12.66
C LYS A 79 -27.04 10.09 13.82
#